data_AF-S7JHD7-F1
#
_entry.id   AF-S7JHD7-F1
#
_cell.length_a   1.000
_cell.length_b   1.000
_cell.length_c   1.000
_cell.angle_alpha   90.00
_cell.angle_beta   90.00
_cell.angle_gamma   90.00
#
_symmetry.space_group_name_H-M   'P 1'
#
loop_
_entity.id
_entity.type
_entity.pdbx_description
1 polymer ?
#
loop_
_entity_poly.entity_id
_entity_poly.type
_entity_poly.pdbx_seq_one_letter_code
_entity_poly.pdbx_strand_id
1 'polypeptide(L)'
;MAPRLPKQVDAEIYDLLNGSIRTGIAIPEIQFRGLIRKAEKLPAPFRYACLSALYSHSLDYERAIENAVYSVKYGCDEQFCVENALSALSNNKLFADIVKLSKEFPVLLNYSDSRNESYDAATYIFDLDYCEYIADNFELKQDNPLYDYEAFRCYLDNDRELIKKASDYMIHVFDGLTKLLKLANIRTKSFGFGMVSDSVSQYIEVNVSLHNTSIEQAVDLELSWHEHIAKFDVSEAQLCNMAFVIEAAE
;
A
#
# COMPACT_ATOMS: atom_id res chain seq x y z
N MET A 1 0.37 2.21 -10.66
CA MET A 1 -0.55 3.34 -10.93
C MET A 1 -0.69 4.17 -9.66
N ALA A 2 -0.70 5.50 -9.73
CA ALA A 2 -0.97 6.33 -8.54
C ALA A 2 -2.44 6.16 -8.11
N PRO A 3 -2.73 5.76 -6.85
CA PRO A 3 -4.10 5.55 -6.39
C PRO A 3 -4.93 6.82 -6.53
N ARG A 4 -6.14 6.67 -7.08
CA ARG A 4 -7.10 7.77 -7.21
C ARG A 4 -8.06 7.69 -6.05
N LEU A 5 -8.02 8.70 -5.19
CA LEU A 5 -9.00 8.79 -4.11
C LEU A 5 -10.39 9.16 -4.71
N PRO A 6 -11.47 8.40 -4.44
CA PRO A 6 -12.80 8.68 -4.96
C PRO A 6 -13.33 10.07 -4.55
N LYS A 7 -13.63 10.92 -5.53
CA LYS A 7 -14.08 12.33 -5.33
C LYS A 7 -15.50 12.49 -4.75
N GLN A 8 -16.15 11.39 -4.36
CA GLN A 8 -17.59 11.37 -4.07
C GLN A 8 -17.95 11.98 -2.70
N VAL A 9 -16.95 12.16 -1.81
CA VAL A 9 -17.18 12.65 -0.44
C VAL A 9 -16.93 14.17 -0.31
N ASP A 10 -15.79 14.68 -0.77
CA ASP A 10 -15.50 16.12 -0.86
C ASP A 10 -14.53 16.41 -2.02
N ALA A 11 -15.07 16.87 -3.15
CA ALA A 11 -14.30 17.05 -4.37
C ALA A 11 -13.08 17.98 -4.19
N GLU A 12 -13.17 19.02 -3.36
CA GLU A 12 -12.06 19.97 -3.16
C GLU A 12 -10.89 19.32 -2.41
N ILE A 13 -11.17 18.60 -1.32
CA ILE A 13 -10.15 17.87 -0.56
C ILE A 13 -9.45 16.87 -1.49
N TYR A 14 -10.24 16.06 -2.20
CA TYR A 14 -9.69 15.01 -3.05
C TYR A 14 -9.03 15.55 -4.31
N ASP A 15 -9.45 16.68 -4.87
CA ASP A 15 -8.75 17.30 -6.00
C ASP A 15 -7.36 17.80 -5.60
N LEU A 16 -7.24 18.41 -4.41
CA LEU A 16 -5.94 18.85 -3.89
C LEU A 16 -5.04 17.67 -3.55
N LEU A 17 -5.57 16.62 -2.92
CA LEU A 17 -4.84 15.39 -2.63
C LEU A 17 -4.37 14.70 -3.91
N ASN A 18 -5.26 14.48 -4.88
CA ASN A 18 -4.89 13.87 -6.16
C ASN A 18 -3.88 14.73 -6.94
N GLY A 19 -3.98 16.06 -6.86
CA GLY A 19 -2.99 16.98 -7.41
C GLY A 19 -1.61 16.81 -6.76
N SER A 20 -1.57 16.70 -5.44
CA SER A 20 -0.35 16.45 -4.69
C SER A 20 0.24 15.07 -5.00
N ILE A 21 -0.57 14.00 -5.01
CA ILE A 21 -0.14 12.64 -5.35
C ILE A 21 0.49 12.60 -6.74
N ARG A 22 -0.13 13.26 -7.73
CA ARG A 22 0.38 13.29 -9.11
C ARG A 22 1.70 14.05 -9.25
N THR A 23 1.89 15.12 -8.48
CA THR A 23 3.04 16.02 -8.61
C THR A 23 4.17 15.71 -7.62
N GLY A 24 3.88 14.94 -6.58
CA GLY A 24 4.75 14.76 -5.42
C GLY A 24 4.91 16.00 -4.54
N ILE A 25 4.24 17.11 -4.87
CA ILE A 25 4.37 18.38 -4.13
C ILE A 25 3.44 18.34 -2.92
N ALA A 26 3.99 18.48 -1.72
CA ALA A 26 3.20 18.53 -0.50
C ALA A 26 2.25 19.74 -0.46
N ILE A 27 1.00 19.51 -0.03
CA ILE A 27 0.06 20.58 0.29
C ILE A 27 0.67 21.47 1.40
N PRO A 28 0.75 22.81 1.22
CA PRO A 28 1.29 23.71 2.23
C PRO A 28 0.57 23.60 3.57
N GLU A 29 1.32 23.66 4.68
CA GLU A 29 0.81 23.43 6.04
C GLU A 29 -0.44 24.26 6.40
N ILE A 30 -0.47 25.54 6.03
CA ILE A 30 -1.62 26.41 6.29
C ILE A 30 -2.87 25.91 5.55
N GLN A 31 -2.71 25.51 4.29
CA GLN A 31 -3.80 24.97 3.47
C GLN A 31 -4.23 23.60 4.02
N PHE A 32 -3.27 22.74 4.36
CA PHE A 32 -3.50 21.41 4.92
C PHE A 32 -4.32 21.47 6.22
N ARG A 33 -3.98 22.36 7.16
CA ARG A 33 -4.79 22.61 8.37
C ARG A 33 -6.20 23.09 8.05
N GLY A 34 -6.36 23.88 7.00
CA GLY A 34 -7.68 24.29 6.49
C GLY A 34 -8.52 23.11 6.04
N LEU A 35 -7.92 22.16 5.31
CA LEU A 35 -8.58 20.94 4.84
C LEU A 35 -8.98 20.02 6.00
N ILE A 36 -8.14 19.88 7.03
CA ILE A 36 -8.50 19.11 8.25
C ILE A 36 -9.76 19.69 8.89
N ARG A 37 -9.79 21.01 9.15
CA ARG A 37 -10.97 21.67 9.74
C ARG A 37 -12.22 21.56 8.87
N LYS A 38 -12.05 21.44 7.56
CA LYS A 38 -13.16 21.20 6.63
C LYS A 38 -13.67 19.77 6.79
N ALA A 39 -12.78 18.78 6.75
CA ALA A 39 -13.12 17.37 6.94
C ALA A 39 -13.84 17.11 8.28
N GLU A 40 -13.39 17.74 9.37
CA GLU A 40 -14.00 17.63 10.71
C GLU A 40 -15.48 18.04 10.77
N LYS A 41 -15.94 18.88 9.83
CA LYS A 41 -17.34 19.34 9.76
C LYS A 41 -18.25 18.38 8.98
N LEU A 42 -17.68 17.40 8.28
CA LEU A 42 -18.45 16.41 7.54
C LEU A 42 -19.17 15.43 8.48
N PRO A 43 -20.24 14.77 8.01
CA PRO A 43 -20.83 13.60 8.68
C PRO A 43 -19.78 12.52 8.98
N ALA A 44 -20.01 11.71 10.01
CA ALA A 44 -19.01 10.81 10.58
C ALA A 44 -18.23 9.96 9.56
N PRO A 45 -18.85 9.11 8.71
CA PRO A 45 -18.07 8.26 7.82
C PRO A 45 -17.26 9.08 6.80
N PHE A 46 -17.82 10.19 6.32
CA PHE A 46 -17.20 11.09 5.34
C PHE A 46 -16.01 11.84 5.93
N ARG A 47 -16.17 12.29 7.19
CA ARG A 47 -15.10 12.91 7.97
C ARG A 47 -13.92 11.97 8.10
N TYR A 48 -14.15 10.74 8.51
CA TYR A 48 -13.08 9.77 8.74
C TYR A 48 -12.39 9.36 7.43
N ALA A 49 -13.14 9.17 6.34
CA ALA A 49 -12.56 8.96 5.02
C ALA A 49 -11.61 10.10 4.60
N CYS A 50 -12.07 11.35 4.71
CA CYS A 50 -11.26 12.52 4.37
C CYS A 50 -10.04 12.69 5.30
N LEU A 51 -10.20 12.46 6.60
CA LEU A 51 -9.10 12.56 7.56
C LEU A 51 -8.06 11.46 7.32
N SER A 52 -8.47 10.22 7.01
CA SER A 52 -7.55 9.14 6.64
C SER A 52 -6.69 9.54 5.45
N ALA A 53 -7.32 10.05 4.39
CA ALA A 53 -6.60 10.49 3.19
C ALA A 53 -5.65 11.68 3.45
N LEU A 54 -6.08 12.66 4.26
CA LEU A 54 -5.25 13.79 4.65
C LEU A 54 -4.04 13.35 5.49
N TYR A 55 -4.25 12.53 6.52
CA TYR A 55 -3.16 12.07 7.39
C TYR A 55 -2.18 11.15 6.64
N SER A 56 -2.70 10.32 5.73
CA SER A 56 -1.87 9.53 4.83
C SER A 56 -0.97 10.42 3.95
N HIS A 57 -1.51 11.52 3.42
CA HIS A 57 -0.74 12.51 2.66
C HIS A 57 0.33 13.25 3.48
N SER A 58 0.07 13.50 4.76
CA SER A 58 1.05 14.09 5.69
C SER A 58 1.99 13.06 6.33
N LEU A 59 1.94 11.79 5.89
CA LEU A 59 2.76 10.69 6.41
C LEU A 59 2.53 10.40 7.92
N ASP A 60 1.35 10.75 8.42
CA ASP A 60 0.87 10.43 9.77
C ASP A 60 0.05 9.13 9.72
N TYR A 61 0.76 8.01 9.52
CA TYR A 61 0.15 6.72 9.25
C TYR A 61 -0.70 6.21 10.41
N GLU A 62 -0.31 6.49 11.65
CA GLU A 62 -1.07 6.09 12.83
C GLU A 62 -2.47 6.70 12.81
N ARG A 63 -2.58 8.01 12.54
CA ARG A 63 -3.89 8.66 12.38
C ARG A 63 -4.60 8.23 11.11
N ALA A 64 -3.87 7.99 10.02
CA ALA A 64 -4.48 7.52 8.78
C ALA A 64 -5.21 6.18 8.99
N ILE A 65 -4.55 5.23 9.65
CA ILE A 65 -5.10 3.90 9.97
C ILE A 65 -6.27 4.02 10.93
N GLU A 66 -6.14 4.80 12.02
CA GLU A 66 -7.25 5.01 12.97
C GLU A 66 -8.50 5.57 12.26
N ASN A 67 -8.33 6.55 11.38
CA ASN A 67 -9.44 7.12 10.63
C ASN A 67 -9.98 6.17 9.55
N ALA A 68 -9.15 5.33 8.95
CA ALA A 68 -9.61 4.28 8.04
C ALA A 68 -10.55 3.30 8.76
N VAL A 69 -10.17 2.82 9.95
CA VAL A 69 -10.99 1.94 10.80
C VAL A 69 -12.33 2.61 11.12
N TYR A 70 -12.32 3.89 11.54
CA TYR A 70 -13.57 4.60 11.82
C TYR A 70 -14.42 4.81 10.57
N SER A 71 -13.82 5.10 9.41
CA SER A 71 -14.56 5.25 8.14
C SER A 71 -15.36 3.99 7.83
N VAL A 72 -14.73 2.82 7.90
CA VAL A 72 -15.39 1.53 7.65
C VAL A 72 -16.45 1.23 8.71
N LYS A 73 -16.12 1.43 9.99
CA LYS A 73 -17.03 1.14 11.11
C LYS A 73 -18.33 1.97 11.06
N TYR A 74 -18.25 3.23 10.65
CA TYR A 74 -19.41 4.14 10.60
C TYR A 74 -20.05 4.26 9.21
N GLY A 75 -19.40 3.73 8.16
CA GLY A 75 -19.81 3.87 6.76
C GLY A 75 -19.84 2.55 6.01
N CYS A 76 -20.00 1.42 6.71
CA CYS A 76 -19.97 0.08 6.11
C CYS A 76 -21.03 -0.15 5.04
N ASP A 77 -22.14 0.60 5.08
CA ASP A 77 -23.22 0.53 4.09
C ASP A 77 -22.98 1.44 2.87
N GLU A 78 -21.95 2.29 2.93
CA GLU A 78 -21.63 3.31 1.93
C GLU A 78 -20.34 2.91 1.19
N GLN A 79 -20.48 2.35 -0.01
CA GLN A 79 -19.37 1.84 -0.85
C GLN A 79 -18.16 2.78 -0.90
N PHE A 80 -18.41 4.07 -1.06
CA PHE A 80 -17.36 5.07 -1.22
C PHE A 80 -16.60 5.36 0.09
N CYS A 81 -17.19 5.12 1.27
CA CYS A 81 -16.48 5.25 2.55
C CYS A 81 -15.47 4.12 2.75
N VAL A 82 -15.85 2.93 2.28
CA VAL A 82 -15.04 1.71 2.24
C VAL A 82 -13.89 1.86 1.25
N GLU A 83 -14.16 2.27 0.03
CA GLU A 83 -13.12 2.46 -1.01
C GLU A 83 -12.11 3.56 -0.65
N ASN A 84 -12.57 4.67 -0.06
CA ASN A 84 -11.66 5.74 0.38
C ASN A 84 -10.70 5.30 1.49
N ALA A 85 -11.14 4.43 2.40
CA ALA A 85 -10.33 3.98 3.51
C ALA A 85 -9.11 3.18 3.01
N LEU A 86 -9.31 2.27 2.05
CA LEU A 86 -8.23 1.47 1.48
C LEU A 86 -7.34 2.27 0.54
N SER A 87 -7.93 3.12 -0.31
CA SER A 87 -7.17 3.97 -1.24
C SER A 87 -6.20 4.93 -0.51
N ALA A 88 -6.58 5.43 0.67
CA ALA A 88 -5.69 6.23 1.50
C ALA A 88 -4.47 5.42 1.98
N LEU A 89 -4.64 4.16 2.35
CA LEU A 89 -3.55 3.30 2.84
C LEU A 89 -2.66 2.78 1.69
N SER A 90 -3.26 2.45 0.55
CA SER A 90 -2.56 1.90 -0.62
C SER A 90 -1.58 2.91 -1.22
N ASN A 91 -1.91 4.21 -1.14
CA ASN A 91 -1.01 5.32 -1.50
C ASN A 91 0.36 5.25 -0.81
N ASN A 92 0.41 4.81 0.44
CA ASN A 92 1.64 4.71 1.21
C ASN A 92 2.14 3.28 1.42
N LYS A 93 1.55 2.29 0.71
CA LYS A 93 2.01 0.90 0.68
C LYS A 93 1.91 0.26 2.07
N LEU A 94 0.92 0.69 2.84
CA LEU A 94 0.55 0.12 4.14
C LEU A 94 -0.21 -1.20 3.95
N PHE A 95 0.41 -2.14 3.22
CA PHE A 95 -0.24 -3.36 2.74
C PHE A 95 -0.67 -4.29 3.88
N ALA A 96 0.17 -4.43 4.92
CA ALA A 96 -0.18 -5.20 6.10
C ALA A 96 -1.40 -4.63 6.83
N ASP A 97 -1.50 -3.31 6.92
CA ASP A 97 -2.66 -2.64 7.54
C ASP A 97 -3.93 -2.81 6.71
N ILE A 98 -3.83 -2.76 5.38
CA ILE A 98 -4.95 -3.05 4.47
C ILE A 98 -5.47 -4.48 4.71
N VAL A 99 -4.58 -5.48 4.70
CA VAL A 99 -4.97 -6.88 4.90
C VAL A 99 -5.59 -7.09 6.28
N LYS A 100 -5.01 -6.49 7.32
CA LYS A 100 -5.56 -6.53 8.67
C LYS A 100 -6.97 -5.92 8.72
N LEU A 101 -7.16 -4.77 8.09
CA LEU A 101 -8.46 -4.10 8.04
C LEU A 101 -9.50 -4.95 7.29
N SER A 102 -9.14 -5.57 6.16
CA SER A 102 -10.03 -6.44 5.38
C SER A 102 -10.40 -7.73 6.11
N LYS A 103 -9.49 -8.27 6.93
CA LYS A 103 -9.78 -9.39 7.84
C LYS A 103 -10.69 -8.98 9.00
N GLU A 104 -10.53 -7.78 9.55
CA GLU A 104 -11.38 -7.25 10.63
C GLU A 104 -12.78 -6.88 10.14
N PHE A 105 -12.89 -6.34 8.92
CA PHE A 105 -14.14 -5.90 8.29
C PHE A 105 -14.37 -6.59 6.94
N PRO A 106 -14.85 -7.86 6.91
CA PRO A 106 -15.07 -8.59 5.66
C PRO A 106 -16.05 -7.95 4.67
N VAL A 107 -16.87 -6.99 5.14
CA VAL A 107 -17.74 -6.17 4.28
C VAL A 107 -16.95 -5.45 3.18
N LEU A 108 -15.66 -5.17 3.40
CA LEU A 108 -14.75 -4.59 2.41
C LEU A 108 -14.66 -5.44 1.13
N LEU A 109 -14.82 -6.77 1.22
CA LEU A 109 -14.72 -7.67 0.08
C LEU A 109 -16.00 -7.70 -0.79
N ASN A 110 -17.10 -7.14 -0.30
CA ASN A 110 -18.35 -7.02 -1.05
C ASN A 110 -18.27 -5.95 -2.15
N TYR A 111 -17.33 -4.99 -2.02
CA TYR A 111 -17.14 -3.93 -2.98
C TYR A 111 -15.96 -4.25 -3.90
N SER A 112 -16.20 -4.18 -5.22
CA SER A 112 -15.24 -4.69 -6.21
C SER A 112 -13.86 -4.04 -6.11
N ASP A 113 -13.78 -2.72 -5.99
CA ASP A 113 -12.48 -2.02 -5.99
C ASP A 113 -11.73 -2.26 -4.66
N SER A 114 -12.45 -2.24 -3.54
CA SER A 114 -11.88 -2.58 -2.21
C SER A 114 -11.42 -4.02 -2.11
N ARG A 115 -12.15 -4.95 -2.74
CA ARG A 115 -11.74 -6.36 -2.87
C ARG A 115 -10.42 -6.49 -3.62
N ASN A 116 -10.28 -5.84 -4.77
CA ASN A 116 -9.05 -5.90 -5.56
C ASN A 116 -7.88 -5.26 -4.79
N GLU A 117 -8.07 -4.12 -4.12
CA GLU A 117 -7.03 -3.53 -3.26
C GLU A 117 -6.62 -4.46 -2.11
N SER A 118 -7.58 -5.18 -1.52
CA SER A 118 -7.29 -6.16 -0.45
C SER A 118 -6.49 -7.35 -0.97
N TYR A 119 -6.86 -7.85 -2.15
CA TYR A 119 -6.16 -8.95 -2.82
C TYR A 119 -4.74 -8.55 -3.24
N ASP A 120 -4.57 -7.37 -3.81
CA ASP A 120 -3.25 -6.83 -4.20
C ASP A 120 -2.35 -6.68 -2.96
N ALA A 121 -2.87 -6.08 -1.88
CA ALA A 121 -2.14 -5.94 -0.63
C ALA A 121 -1.72 -7.30 -0.06
N ALA A 122 -2.62 -8.29 -0.05
CA ALA A 122 -2.33 -9.65 0.39
C ALA A 122 -1.23 -10.31 -0.47
N THR A 123 -1.29 -10.09 -1.79
CA THR A 123 -0.29 -10.59 -2.73
C THR A 123 1.09 -9.99 -2.46
N TYR A 124 1.18 -8.68 -2.22
CA TYR A 124 2.45 -8.00 -1.94
C TYR A 124 3.12 -8.49 -0.66
N ILE A 125 2.34 -8.82 0.37
CA ILE A 125 2.86 -9.35 1.64
C ILE A 125 2.80 -10.88 1.73
N PHE A 126 2.62 -11.60 0.61
CA PHE A 126 2.55 -13.06 0.57
C PHE A 126 1.57 -13.69 1.57
N ASP A 127 0.45 -13.03 1.86
CA ASP A 127 -0.67 -13.62 2.61
C ASP A 127 -1.50 -14.49 1.66
N LEU A 128 -0.84 -15.53 1.12
CA LEU A 128 -1.34 -16.32 -0.02
C LEU A 128 -2.59 -17.13 0.35
N ASP A 129 -2.75 -17.52 1.62
CA ASP A 129 -3.97 -18.14 2.12
C ASP A 129 -5.16 -17.17 2.07
N TYR A 130 -4.93 -15.87 2.30
CA TYR A 130 -5.97 -14.86 2.17
C TYR A 130 -6.24 -14.49 0.70
N CYS A 131 -5.22 -14.51 -0.16
CA CYS A 131 -5.41 -14.41 -1.61
C CYS A 131 -6.33 -15.53 -2.12
N GLU A 132 -6.06 -16.79 -1.74
CA GLU A 132 -6.88 -17.95 -2.09
C GLU A 132 -8.31 -17.80 -1.56
N TYR A 133 -8.48 -17.41 -0.29
CA TYR A 133 -9.80 -17.13 0.27
C TYR A 133 -10.58 -16.11 -0.56
N ILE A 134 -9.95 -15.00 -0.97
CA ILE A 134 -10.63 -13.98 -1.77
C ILE A 134 -10.97 -14.54 -3.16
N ALA A 135 -10.02 -15.21 -3.81
CA ALA A 135 -10.19 -15.76 -5.16
C ALA A 135 -11.31 -16.83 -5.23
N ASP A 136 -11.41 -17.68 -4.22
CA ASP A 136 -12.42 -18.74 -4.15
C ASP A 136 -13.84 -18.20 -3.87
N ASN A 137 -13.94 -17.08 -3.14
CA ASN A 137 -15.22 -16.57 -2.66
C ASN A 137 -15.75 -15.38 -3.46
N PHE A 138 -14.92 -14.75 -4.29
CA PHE A 138 -15.28 -13.50 -4.96
C PHE A 138 -14.67 -13.38 -6.36
N GLU A 139 -15.39 -12.73 -7.27
CA GLU A 139 -14.91 -12.47 -8.62
C GLU A 139 -13.86 -11.32 -8.65
N LEU A 140 -12.64 -11.61 -9.07
CA LEU A 140 -11.57 -10.60 -9.18
C LEU A 140 -11.56 -9.96 -10.56
N LYS A 141 -11.25 -8.65 -10.63
CA LYS A 141 -10.97 -7.99 -11.90
C LYS A 141 -9.52 -8.31 -12.26
N GLN A 142 -9.28 -9.40 -12.99
CA GLN A 142 -7.93 -9.75 -13.44
C GLN A 142 -7.49 -8.84 -14.60
N ASP A 143 -7.06 -7.63 -14.27
CA ASP A 143 -6.50 -6.69 -15.26
C ASP A 143 -5.01 -6.95 -15.55
N ASN A 144 -4.32 -7.76 -14.71
CA ASN A 144 -2.90 -8.06 -14.89
C ASN A 144 -2.54 -9.50 -14.44
N PRO A 145 -2.16 -10.40 -15.36
CA PRO A 145 -1.77 -11.78 -15.04
C PRO A 145 -0.43 -11.90 -14.28
N LEU A 146 0.29 -10.80 -14.05
CA LEU A 146 1.55 -10.77 -13.30
C LEU A 146 1.38 -10.91 -11.78
N TYR A 147 0.14 -10.85 -11.26
CA TYR A 147 -0.18 -10.95 -9.82
C TYR A 147 -0.99 -12.21 -9.50
N ASP A 148 -0.46 -13.35 -9.90
CA ASP A 148 -1.06 -14.65 -9.65
C ASP A 148 -0.51 -15.26 -8.35
N TYR A 149 -1.36 -15.38 -7.34
CA TYR A 149 -0.99 -15.98 -6.06
C TYR A 149 -0.56 -17.45 -6.20
N GLU A 150 -1.07 -18.17 -7.22
CA GLU A 150 -0.66 -19.56 -7.50
C GLU A 150 0.78 -19.61 -7.99
N ALA A 151 1.19 -18.65 -8.83
CA ALA A 151 2.58 -18.53 -9.28
C ALA A 151 3.52 -18.24 -8.11
N PHE A 152 3.12 -17.38 -7.16
CA PHE A 152 3.89 -17.12 -5.95
C PHE A 152 3.95 -18.34 -5.01
N ARG A 153 2.85 -19.10 -4.87
CA ARG A 153 2.86 -20.37 -4.14
C ARG A 153 3.84 -21.36 -4.78
N CYS A 154 3.84 -21.46 -6.11
CA CYS A 154 4.76 -22.33 -6.84
C CYS A 154 6.22 -21.89 -6.70
N TYR A 155 6.49 -20.58 -6.76
CA TYR A 155 7.83 -20.03 -6.51
C TYR A 155 8.37 -20.41 -5.13
N LEU A 156 7.48 -20.51 -4.13
CA LEU A 156 7.81 -20.91 -2.76
C LEU A 156 7.63 -22.42 -2.54
N ASP A 157 7.70 -23.24 -3.59
CA ASP A 157 7.60 -24.70 -3.59
C ASP A 157 6.34 -25.27 -2.91
N ASN A 158 5.28 -24.46 -2.78
CA ASN A 158 4.09 -24.75 -1.98
C ASN A 158 4.41 -25.09 -0.51
N ASP A 159 5.57 -24.68 -0.01
CA ASP A 159 6.00 -24.93 1.37
C ASP A 159 5.33 -23.91 2.30
N ARG A 160 4.50 -24.41 3.22
CA ARG A 160 3.74 -23.57 4.15
C ARG A 160 4.62 -22.80 5.13
N GLU A 161 5.74 -23.37 5.58
CA GLU A 161 6.66 -22.69 6.48
C GLU A 161 7.40 -21.57 5.73
N LEU A 162 7.83 -21.86 4.50
CA LEU A 162 8.45 -20.87 3.63
C LEU A 162 7.48 -19.73 3.26
N ILE A 163 6.23 -20.04 2.93
CA ILE A 163 5.19 -19.03 2.62
C ILE A 163 4.96 -18.12 3.82
N LYS A 164 4.84 -18.69 5.02
CA LYS A 164 4.70 -17.89 6.24
C LYS A 164 5.92 -16.99 6.46
N LYS A 165 7.13 -17.53 6.29
CA LYS A 165 8.38 -16.77 6.42
C LYS A 165 8.48 -15.65 5.36
N ALA A 166 8.06 -15.92 4.13
CA ALA A 166 7.99 -14.93 3.06
C ALA A 166 7.02 -13.79 3.42
N SER A 167 5.88 -14.13 4.03
CA SER A 167 4.92 -13.13 4.49
C SER A 167 5.50 -12.24 5.59
N ASP A 168 6.08 -12.84 6.64
CA ASP A 168 6.74 -12.09 7.72
C ASP A 168 7.89 -11.22 7.19
N TYR A 169 8.66 -11.74 6.22
CA TYR A 169 9.75 -11.02 5.56
C TYR A 169 9.24 -9.80 4.79
N MET A 170 8.21 -9.96 3.96
CA MET A 170 7.71 -8.86 3.14
C MET A 170 6.98 -7.79 3.96
N ILE A 171 6.30 -8.18 5.05
CA ILE A 171 5.80 -7.22 6.04
C ILE A 171 6.97 -6.40 6.61
N HIS A 172 8.06 -7.05 7.02
CA HIS A 172 9.26 -6.37 7.51
C HIS A 172 9.86 -5.42 6.45
N VAL A 173 9.94 -5.84 5.19
CA VAL A 173 10.42 -5.01 4.07
C VAL A 173 9.60 -3.73 3.93
N PHE A 174 8.27 -3.82 3.86
CA PHE A 174 7.39 -2.66 3.64
C PHE A 174 7.27 -1.76 4.88
N ASP A 175 7.27 -2.34 6.09
CA ASP A 175 7.32 -1.57 7.33
C ASP A 175 8.60 -0.74 7.44
N GLY A 176 9.72 -1.27 6.97
CA GLY A 176 10.98 -0.55 6.88
C GLY A 176 10.89 0.62 5.91
N LEU A 177 10.41 0.36 4.69
CA LEU A 177 10.26 1.37 3.66
C LEU A 177 9.35 2.52 4.12
N THR A 178 8.16 2.21 4.64
CA THR A 178 7.20 3.21 5.10
C THR A 178 7.78 4.10 6.21
N LYS A 179 8.47 3.51 7.20
CA LYS A 179 9.15 4.26 8.27
C LYS A 179 10.22 5.21 7.73
N LEU A 180 11.02 4.75 6.78
CA LEU A 180 12.09 5.54 6.17
C LEU A 180 11.53 6.68 5.30
N LEU A 181 10.49 6.42 4.50
CA LEU A 181 9.78 7.45 3.73
C LEU A 181 9.20 8.54 4.63
N LYS A 182 8.58 8.15 5.76
CA LYS A 182 8.08 9.09 6.78
C LYS A 182 9.21 9.92 7.38
N LEU A 183 10.31 9.29 7.78
CA LEU A 183 11.47 9.97 8.38
C LEU A 183 12.11 10.98 7.42
N ALA A 184 12.25 10.61 6.15
CA ALA A 184 12.83 11.45 5.11
C ALA A 184 11.83 12.45 4.49
N ASN A 185 10.54 12.36 4.84
CA ASN A 185 9.43 13.11 4.22
C ASN A 185 9.39 12.97 2.68
N ILE A 186 9.65 11.75 2.20
CA ILE A 186 9.69 11.40 0.77
C ILE A 186 8.36 10.74 0.35
N ARG A 187 7.93 11.02 -0.88
CA ARG A 187 6.74 10.44 -1.50
C ARG A 187 7.12 9.54 -2.66
N THR A 188 6.39 8.45 -2.83
CA THR A 188 6.57 7.50 -3.94
C THR A 188 5.75 7.95 -5.16
N LYS A 189 6.33 7.91 -6.36
CA LYS A 189 5.70 8.15 -7.66
C LYS A 189 5.07 6.89 -8.24
N SER A 190 5.79 5.78 -8.19
CA SER A 190 5.36 4.49 -8.69
C SER A 190 5.83 3.37 -7.78
N PHE A 191 5.15 2.25 -7.90
CA PHE A 191 5.44 1.01 -7.22
C PHE A 191 5.29 -0.11 -8.23
N GLY A 192 6.35 -0.91 -8.39
CA GLY A 192 6.39 -2.14 -9.15
C GLY A 192 6.59 -3.31 -8.20
N PHE A 193 5.83 -4.37 -8.42
CA PHE A 193 5.99 -5.64 -7.72
C PHE A 193 5.67 -6.74 -8.73
N GLY A 194 6.40 -7.84 -8.68
CA GLY A 194 6.01 -9.03 -9.43
C GLY A 194 7.16 -9.96 -9.71
N MET A 195 6.82 -11.07 -10.35
CA MET A 195 7.79 -12.05 -10.81
C MET A 195 8.42 -11.58 -12.12
N VAL A 196 9.73 -11.48 -12.13
CA VAL A 196 10.56 -11.15 -13.30
C VAL A 196 11.29 -12.41 -13.72
N SER A 197 11.44 -12.61 -15.02
CA SER A 197 12.25 -13.69 -15.59
C SER A 197 13.37 -13.07 -16.41
N ASP A 198 14.62 -13.36 -16.06
CA ASP A 198 15.76 -13.08 -16.92
C ASP A 198 16.27 -14.35 -17.60
N SER A 199 17.39 -14.26 -18.33
CA SER A 199 17.98 -15.41 -19.02
C SER A 199 18.52 -16.51 -18.09
N VAL A 200 18.61 -16.26 -16.79
CA VAL A 200 19.26 -17.10 -15.78
C VAL A 200 18.25 -17.68 -14.80
N SER A 201 17.31 -16.88 -14.30
CA SER A 201 16.36 -17.29 -13.27
C SER A 201 15.08 -16.46 -13.23
N GLN A 202 14.08 -16.97 -12.50
CA GLN A 202 12.93 -16.19 -12.07
C GLN A 202 13.17 -15.65 -10.67
N TYR A 203 12.80 -14.39 -10.44
CA TYR A 203 12.90 -13.73 -9.15
C TYR A 203 11.74 -12.79 -8.92
N ILE A 204 11.55 -12.37 -7.68
CA ILE A 204 10.58 -11.33 -7.32
C ILE A 204 11.32 -10.00 -7.26
N GLU A 205 10.78 -8.99 -7.94
CA GLU A 205 11.30 -7.63 -7.90
C GLU A 205 10.32 -6.71 -7.20
N VAL A 206 10.85 -5.86 -6.33
CA VAL A 206 10.17 -4.71 -5.73
C VAL A 206 10.88 -3.44 -6.17
N ASN A 207 10.18 -2.62 -6.95
CA ASN A 207 10.71 -1.37 -7.47
C ASN A 207 9.89 -0.19 -6.94
N VAL A 208 10.58 0.81 -6.41
CA VAL A 208 9.95 2.02 -5.88
C VAL A 208 10.56 3.25 -6.53
N SER A 209 9.80 3.93 -7.38
CA SER A 209 10.24 5.22 -7.93
C SER A 209 9.76 6.36 -7.01
N LEU A 210 10.64 7.30 -6.69
CA LEU A 210 10.35 8.41 -5.77
C LEU A 210 9.88 9.67 -6.52
N HIS A 211 9.27 10.64 -5.83
CA HIS A 211 8.95 11.95 -6.38
C HIS A 211 10.02 12.99 -6.04
N ASN A 212 10.45 13.80 -7.01
CA ASN A 212 11.26 15.01 -6.81
C ASN A 212 12.45 14.82 -5.83
N THR A 213 13.08 13.65 -5.87
CA THR A 213 14.13 13.24 -4.92
C THR A 213 15.47 13.25 -5.64
N SER A 214 16.50 13.85 -5.04
CA SER A 214 17.86 13.84 -5.59
C SER A 214 18.44 12.42 -5.62
N ILE A 215 19.41 12.17 -6.50
CA ILE A 215 20.08 10.86 -6.59
C ILE A 215 20.72 10.52 -5.24
N GLU A 216 21.35 11.48 -4.58
CA GLU A 216 21.99 11.29 -3.28
C GLU A 216 20.97 10.84 -2.22
N GLN A 217 19.80 11.49 -2.15
CA GLN A 217 18.74 11.09 -1.22
C GLN A 217 18.14 9.73 -1.55
N ALA A 218 18.02 9.38 -2.83
CA ALA A 218 17.52 8.07 -3.24
C ALA A 218 18.50 6.96 -2.82
N VAL A 219 19.80 7.17 -3.02
CA VAL A 219 20.86 6.24 -2.61
C VAL A 219 20.91 6.09 -1.09
N ASP A 220 20.86 7.20 -0.33
CA ASP A 220 20.85 7.15 1.13
C ASP A 220 19.62 6.38 1.68
N LEU A 221 18.46 6.59 1.06
CA LEU A 221 17.23 5.87 1.39
C LEU A 221 17.35 4.37 1.06
N GLU A 222 17.89 4.04 -0.10
CA GLU A 222 18.07 2.66 -0.56
C GLU A 222 19.03 1.89 0.34
N LEU A 223 20.16 2.50 0.72
CA LEU A 223 21.10 1.92 1.66
C LEU A 223 20.45 1.68 3.03
N SER A 224 19.75 2.68 3.57
CA SER A 224 19.04 2.57 4.84
C SER A 224 17.96 1.48 4.80
N TRP A 225 17.30 1.31 3.65
CA TRP A 225 16.28 0.28 3.47
C TRP A 225 16.90 -1.10 3.41
N HIS A 226 17.99 -1.31 2.65
CA HIS A 226 18.71 -2.58 2.62
C HIS A 226 19.30 -2.96 3.99
N GLU A 227 19.82 -1.98 4.75
CA GLU A 227 20.25 -2.20 6.14
C GLU A 227 19.11 -2.67 7.05
N HIS A 228 17.89 -2.16 6.82
CA HIS A 228 16.71 -2.64 7.54
C HIS A 228 16.33 -4.06 7.10
N ILE A 229 16.27 -4.32 5.79
CA ILE A 229 15.94 -5.63 5.21
C ILE A 229 16.89 -6.71 5.75
N ALA A 230 18.20 -6.43 5.79
CA ALA A 230 19.24 -7.36 6.25
C ALA A 230 19.14 -7.77 7.73
N LYS A 231 18.27 -7.12 8.53
CA LYS A 231 18.00 -7.51 9.93
C LYS A 231 17.03 -8.68 10.05
N PHE A 232 16.37 -9.06 8.96
CA PHE A 232 15.52 -10.25 8.92
C PHE A 232 16.37 -11.46 8.52
N ASP A 233 16.26 -12.56 9.28
CA ASP A 233 17.06 -13.76 9.04
C ASP A 233 16.52 -14.57 7.86
N VAL A 234 17.26 -14.57 6.75
CA VAL A 234 16.91 -15.22 5.49
C VAL A 234 18.05 -16.13 5.04
N SER A 235 17.74 -17.39 4.76
CA SER A 235 18.70 -18.38 4.25
C SER A 235 18.18 -19.17 3.05
N GLU A 236 16.89 -19.08 2.78
CA GLU A 236 16.18 -19.80 1.73
C GLU A 236 16.44 -19.13 0.39
N ALA A 237 16.83 -19.91 -0.62
CA ALA A 237 17.27 -19.40 -1.92
C ALA A 237 16.23 -18.49 -2.58
N GLN A 238 14.95 -18.83 -2.47
CA GLN A 238 13.81 -18.11 -3.01
C GLN A 238 13.69 -16.70 -2.41
N LEU A 239 13.97 -16.54 -1.11
CA LEU A 239 13.90 -15.26 -0.43
C LEU A 239 15.18 -14.44 -0.66
N CYS A 240 16.34 -15.11 -0.69
CA CYS A 240 17.63 -14.49 -1.03
C CYS A 240 17.69 -13.95 -2.47
N ASN A 241 16.87 -14.50 -3.37
CA ASN A 241 16.83 -14.09 -4.77
C ASN A 241 15.87 -12.91 -5.04
N MET A 242 15.23 -12.34 -4.01
CA MET A 242 14.37 -11.16 -4.20
C MET A 242 15.20 -9.89 -4.42
N ALA A 243 14.79 -9.05 -5.36
CA ALA A 243 15.42 -7.78 -5.68
C ALA A 243 14.61 -6.61 -5.13
N PHE A 244 15.28 -5.64 -4.51
CA PHE A 244 14.69 -4.42 -3.98
C PHE A 244 15.42 -3.21 -4.56
N VAL A 245 14.69 -2.32 -5.21
CA VAL A 245 15.27 -1.21 -5.97
C VAL A 245 14.54 0.08 -5.65
N ILE A 246 15.31 1.15 -5.42
CA ILE A 246 14.78 2.52 -5.38
C ILE A 246 15.25 3.28 -6.63
N GLU A 247 14.29 3.76 -7.40
CA GLU A 247 14.57 4.62 -8.55
C GLU A 247 14.42 6.09 -8.16
N ALA A 248 15.47 6.87 -8.41
CA ALA A 248 15.34 8.32 -8.44
C ALA A 248 14.45 8.72 -9.63
N ALA A 249 13.47 9.61 -9.41
CA ALA A 249 12.75 10.17 -10.54
C ALA A 249 13.60 11.21 -11.27
N GLU A 250 13.64 11.09 -12.59
CA GLU A 250 13.89 12.21 -13.51
C GLU A 250 12.87 13.34 -13.32
#